data_AF-A0AAE0DU67-F1
#
_entry.id   AF-A0AAE0DU67-F1
#
_cell.length_a   1.000
_cell.length_b   1.000
_cell.length_c   1.000
_cell.angle_alpha   90.00
_cell.angle_beta   90.00
_cell.angle_gamma   90.00
#
_symmetry.space_group_name_H-M   'P 1'
#
loop_
_entity.id
_entity.type
_entity.pdbx_description
1 polymer ?
#
loop_
_entity_poly.entity_id
_entity_poly.type
_entity_poly.pdbx_seq_one_letter_code
_entity_poly.pdbx_strand_id
1 'polypeptide(L)'
;MSTCPPYQHLFDDMSKSFTVDSEFECLNELDWQPRCGMEFETEQLAYEFYNMYGRRMGFSIRKDTFEKNRRTGEINSRIFVCSKEGSRPEDKRDVLNRKHRA
;
A
#
# COMPACT_ATOMS: atom_id res chain seq x y z
N MET A 1 17.67 3.10 -14.05
CA MET A 1 16.62 4.13 -13.99
C MET A 1 15.36 3.55 -14.62
N SER A 2 14.65 2.73 -13.87
CA SER A 2 13.48 1.99 -14.35
C SER A 2 12.22 2.74 -13.97
N THR A 3 11.68 3.49 -14.92
CA THR A 3 10.37 4.13 -14.85
C THR A 3 9.30 3.06 -14.62
N CYS A 4 8.59 3.13 -13.49
CA CYS A 4 7.36 2.37 -13.29
C CYS A 4 6.41 2.67 -14.45
N PRO A 5 5.91 1.65 -15.18
CA PRO A 5 5.02 1.88 -16.29
C PRO A 5 3.70 2.52 -15.81
N PRO A 6 3.07 3.37 -16.63
CA PRO A 6 1.83 4.03 -16.27
C PRO A 6 0.72 3.00 -16.08
N TYR A 7 -0.16 3.32 -15.14
CA TYR A 7 -1.21 2.53 -14.48
C TYR A 7 -2.32 1.96 -15.39
N GLN A 8 -2.09 1.76 -16.69
CA GLN A 8 -3.14 1.52 -17.69
C GLN A 8 -3.23 0.09 -18.24
N HIS A 9 -2.25 -0.78 -17.98
CA HIS A 9 -2.29 -2.16 -18.50
C HIS A 9 -2.83 -3.22 -17.52
N LEU A 10 -3.39 -2.80 -16.39
CA LEU A 10 -3.97 -3.70 -15.38
C LEU A 10 -5.48 -3.94 -15.54
N PHE A 11 -6.06 -3.54 -16.68
CA PHE A 11 -7.51 -3.67 -16.96
C PHE A 11 -7.88 -4.86 -17.86
N ASP A 12 -6.93 -5.52 -18.53
CA ASP A 12 -7.26 -6.51 -19.56
C ASP A 12 -7.46 -7.96 -19.05
N ASP A 13 -6.97 -8.31 -17.85
CA ASP A 13 -7.06 -9.70 -17.35
C ASP A 13 -8.32 -10.02 -16.54
N MET A 14 -9.14 -9.02 -16.19
CA MET A 14 -10.32 -9.20 -15.32
C MET A 14 -11.62 -9.53 -16.09
N SER A 15 -11.54 -9.94 -17.36
CA SER A 15 -12.70 -10.25 -18.20
C SER A 15 -12.96 -11.75 -18.42
N LYS A 16 -12.22 -12.66 -17.79
CA LYS A 16 -12.41 -14.11 -17.96
C LYS A 16 -12.58 -14.87 -16.65
N SER A 17 -13.78 -14.78 -16.07
CA SER A 17 -14.57 -16.00 -15.81
C SER A 17 -15.94 -15.65 -15.25
N PHE A 18 -16.89 -15.66 -16.17
CA PHE A 18 -18.32 -15.66 -15.98
C PHE A 18 -18.77 -17.03 -15.44
N THR A 19 -19.47 -17.08 -14.30
CA THR A 19 -20.72 -17.86 -14.13
C THR A 19 -21.50 -17.25 -12.98
N VAL A 20 -22.58 -16.58 -13.35
CA VAL A 20 -23.59 -15.99 -12.47
C VAL A 20 -24.62 -17.08 -12.17
N ASP A 21 -24.90 -17.35 -10.90
CA ASP A 21 -26.21 -17.84 -10.48
C ASP A 21 -26.62 -17.21 -9.14
N SER A 22 -27.52 -16.24 -9.27
CA SER A 22 -28.68 -15.95 -8.43
C SER A 22 -28.48 -15.48 -6.97
N GLU A 23 -28.74 -14.18 -6.79
CA GLU A 23 -29.29 -13.48 -5.61
C GLU A 23 -28.60 -13.67 -4.25
N PHE A 24 -27.44 -13.03 -4.06
CA PHE A 24 -27.20 -12.24 -2.83
C PHE A 24 -26.22 -11.11 -3.12
N GLU A 25 -26.72 -9.88 -2.98
CA GLU A 25 -26.10 -8.56 -3.16
C GLU A 25 -24.63 -8.49 -3.59
N CYS A 26 -24.39 -7.99 -4.81
CA CYS A 26 -23.10 -7.41 -5.21
C CYS A 26 -22.87 -6.08 -4.47
N LEU A 27 -22.69 -6.15 -3.14
CA LEU A 27 -22.04 -5.12 -2.34
C LEU A 27 -20.57 -5.07 -2.79
N ASN A 28 -20.40 -4.36 -3.91
CA ASN A 28 -19.20 -3.79 -4.49
C ASN A 28 -17.91 -4.61 -4.33
N GLU A 29 -17.64 -5.47 -5.33
CA GLU A 29 -16.28 -5.93 -5.63
C GLU A 29 -15.28 -4.77 -5.90
N LEU A 30 -15.75 -3.52 -5.93
CA LEU A 30 -14.97 -2.30 -6.11
C LEU A 30 -14.62 -1.57 -4.80
N ASP A 31 -15.10 -2.00 -3.63
CA ASP A 31 -14.90 -1.25 -2.38
C ASP A 31 -13.49 -1.38 -1.80
N TRP A 32 -12.73 -2.38 -2.22
CA TRP A 32 -11.35 -2.61 -1.74
C TRP A 32 -10.28 -2.07 -2.69
N GLN A 33 -10.67 -1.65 -3.90
CA GLN A 33 -9.73 -1.13 -4.90
C GLN A 33 -9.54 0.37 -4.70
N PRO A 34 -8.29 0.87 -4.55
CA PRO A 34 -8.03 2.29 -4.43
C PRO A 34 -8.42 3.02 -5.71
N ARG A 35 -9.09 4.17 -5.54
CA ARG A 35 -9.43 5.10 -6.62
C ARG A 35 -8.59 6.37 -6.52
N CYS A 36 -8.30 6.99 -7.66
CA CYS A 36 -7.62 8.29 -7.68
C CYS A 36 -8.51 9.35 -7.01
N GLY A 37 -7.92 10.19 -6.15
CA GLY A 37 -8.66 11.23 -5.41
C GLY A 37 -9.53 10.70 -4.27
N MET A 38 -9.30 9.48 -3.78
CA MET A 38 -9.98 8.98 -2.59
C MET A 38 -9.55 9.75 -1.35
N GLU A 39 -10.52 10.19 -0.56
CA GLU A 39 -10.30 10.95 0.67
C GLU A 39 -10.55 10.08 1.90
N PHE A 40 -9.77 10.33 2.96
CA PHE A 40 -9.91 9.65 4.25
C PHE A 40 -9.96 10.69 5.35
N GLU A 41 -10.78 10.45 6.37
CA GLU A 41 -10.89 11.34 7.53
C GLU A 41 -9.60 11.39 8.35
N THR A 42 -8.85 10.28 8.37
CA THR A 42 -7.60 10.19 9.15
C THR A 42 -6.50 9.46 8.38
N GLU A 43 -5.24 9.79 8.71
CA GLU A 43 -4.05 9.09 8.20
C GLU A 43 -4.13 7.58 8.50
N GLN A 44 -4.71 7.20 9.64
CA GLN A 44 -4.80 5.81 10.08
C GLN A 44 -5.78 5.02 9.21
N LEU A 45 -6.95 5.59 8.89
CA LEU A 45 -7.93 4.95 8.00
C LEU A 45 -7.36 4.77 6.59
N ALA A 46 -6.63 5.76 6.07
CA ALA A 46 -5.93 5.64 4.80
C ALA A 46 -4.91 4.48 4.84
N TYR A 47 -4.12 4.40 5.91
CA TYR A 47 -3.12 3.34 6.08
C TYR A 47 -3.76 1.94 6.13
N GLU A 48 -4.84 1.77 6.89
CA GLU A 48 -5.54 0.49 6.99
C GLU A 48 -6.14 0.06 5.66
N PHE A 49 -6.78 0.97 4.95
CA PHE A 49 -7.33 0.72 3.62
C PHE A 49 -6.27 0.23 2.63
N TYR A 50 -5.17 0.99 2.46
CA TYR A 50 -4.11 0.60 1.53
C TYR A 50 -3.35 -0.65 1.98
N ASN A 51 -3.30 -0.95 3.27
CA ASN A 51 -2.74 -2.20 3.78
C ASN A 51 -3.64 -3.40 3.47
N MET A 52 -4.97 -3.25 3.57
CA MET A 52 -5.92 -4.27 3.14
C MET A 52 -5.83 -4.52 1.63
N TYR A 53 -5.77 -3.45 0.83
CA TYR A 53 -5.53 -3.55 -0.61
C TYR A 53 -4.22 -4.29 -0.90
N GLY A 54 -3.12 -3.88 -0.25
CA GLY A 54 -1.84 -4.55 -0.40
C GLY A 54 -1.94 -6.05 -0.08
N ARG A 55 -2.60 -6.42 1.03
CA ARG A 55 -2.78 -7.83 1.43
C ARG A 55 -3.51 -8.62 0.35
N ARG A 56 -4.57 -8.08 -0.23
CA ARG A 56 -5.30 -8.72 -1.36
C ARG A 56 -4.41 -8.87 -2.60
N MET A 57 -3.56 -7.89 -2.86
CA MET A 57 -2.59 -7.89 -3.96
C MET A 57 -1.28 -8.63 -3.64
N GLY A 58 -1.14 -9.23 -2.45
CA GLY A 58 0.02 -10.03 -2.05
C GLY A 58 1.26 -9.22 -1.62
N PHE A 59 1.08 -8.01 -1.09
CA PHE A 59 2.14 -7.21 -0.46
C PHE A 59 1.64 -6.49 0.81
N SER A 60 2.53 -5.83 1.53
CA SER A 60 2.17 -4.93 2.64
C SER A 60 2.71 -3.53 2.36
N ILE A 61 2.20 -2.53 3.05
CA ILE A 61 2.68 -1.15 2.92
C ILE A 61 3.43 -0.70 4.18
N ARG A 62 4.41 0.19 4.01
CA ARG A 62 5.13 0.86 5.11
C ARG A 62 4.96 2.37 5.00
N LYS A 63 5.00 3.04 6.16
CA LYS A 63 5.08 4.50 6.24
C LYS A 63 6.50 4.91 5.89
N ASP A 64 6.65 5.73 4.87
CA ASP A 64 7.95 6.24 4.42
C ASP A 64 8.13 7.67 4.93
N THR A 65 8.23 8.63 4.01
CA THR A 65 8.44 10.04 4.33
C THR A 65 7.13 10.72 4.74
N PHE A 66 7.23 11.69 5.65
CA PHE A 66 6.14 12.59 5.99
C PHE A 66 6.65 14.03 5.92
N GLU A 67 5.78 14.95 5.48
CA GLU A 67 6.05 16.38 5.52
C GLU A 67 5.40 16.97 6.75
N LYS A 68 6.15 17.78 7.50
CA LYS A 68 5.61 18.56 8.62
C LYS A 68 5.56 20.03 8.24
N ASN A 69 4.47 20.67 8.64
CA ASN A 69 4.40 22.11 8.65
C ASN A 69 5.50 22.66 9.57
N ARG A 70 6.38 23.52 9.03
CA ARG A 70 7.53 24.07 9.78
C ARG A 70 7.10 24.97 10.94
N ARG A 71 5.92 25.58 10.86
CA ARG A 71 5.41 26.53 11.85
C ARG A 71 4.64 25.85 12.97
N THR A 72 3.77 24.89 12.64
CA THR A 72 2.91 24.21 13.62
C THR A 72 3.48 22.86 14.07
N GLY A 73 4.41 22.27 13.32
CA GLY A 73 4.98 20.94 13.58
C GLY A 73 4.05 19.78 13.21
N GLU A 74 2.84 20.07 12.75
CA GLU A 74 1.82 19.10 12.34
C GLU A 74 2.20 18.42 11.03
N ILE A 75 1.79 17.16 10.87
CA ILE A 75 2.02 16.41 9.63
C ILE A 75 1.04 16.92 8.58
N ASN A 76 1.56 17.45 7.48
CA ASN A 76 0.78 17.94 6.35
C ASN A 76 0.53 16.82 5.32
N SER A 77 1.51 15.93 5.11
CA SER A 77 1.40 14.84 4.15
C SER A 77 2.23 13.64 4.58
N ARG A 78 1.89 12.45 4.07
CA ARG A 78 2.63 11.21 4.28
C ARG A 78 2.62 10.35 3.03
N ILE A 79 3.76 9.72 2.77
CA ILE A 79 3.96 8.77 1.67
C ILE A 79 3.90 7.34 2.24
N PHE A 80 3.07 6.50 1.63
CA PHE A 80 3.05 5.05 1.85
C PHE A 80 3.70 4.35 0.66
N VAL A 81 4.56 3.36 0.93
CA VAL A 81 5.25 2.60 -0.11
C VAL A 81 5.06 1.10 0.08
N CYS A 82 5.18 0.33 -0.99
CA CYS A 82 5.13 -1.13 -0.94
C CYS A 82 6.34 -1.67 -0.17
N SER A 83 6.13 -2.66 0.69
CA SER A 83 7.20 -3.30 1.47
C SER A 83 8.12 -4.18 0.63
N LYS A 84 7.72 -4.56 -0.59
CA LYS A 84 8.58 -5.26 -1.55
C LYS A 84 9.49 -4.30 -2.33
N GLU A 85 9.27 -2.99 -2.19
CA GLU A 85 10.03 -1.96 -2.90
C GLU A 85 10.96 -1.18 -1.94
N GLY A 86 12.20 -1.00 -2.39
CA GLY A 86 13.28 -0.37 -1.62
C GLY A 86 13.99 -1.35 -0.69
N SER A 87 15.32 -1.41 -0.79
CA SER A 87 16.14 -2.05 0.25
C SER A 87 16.07 -1.19 1.52
N ARG A 88 15.88 -1.83 2.67
CA ARG A 88 16.10 -1.14 3.95
C ARG A 88 17.58 -0.73 3.98
N PRO A 89 17.93 0.53 4.29
CA PRO A 89 19.32 0.83 4.61
C PRO A 89 19.73 -0.07 5.77
N GLU A 90 20.90 -0.70 5.66
CA GLU A 90 21.38 -1.64 6.68
C GLU A 90 21.27 -1.03 8.07
N ASP A 91 20.57 -1.73 8.96
CA ASP A 91 20.53 -1.35 10.36
C ASP A 91 21.94 -1.55 10.92
N LYS A 92 22.63 -0.45 11.22
CA LYS A 92 24.00 -0.49 11.78
C LYS A 92 24.07 -1.26 13.12
N ARG A 93 22.93 -1.60 13.73
CA ARG A 93 22.85 -2.44 14.93
C ARG A 93 23.06 -3.93 14.64
N ASP A 94 22.82 -4.41 13.42
CA ASP A 94 23.00 -5.84 13.07
C ASP A 94 24.47 -6.26 12.96
N VAL A 95 25.39 -5.31 12.79
CA VAL A 95 26.84 -5.60 12.74
C VAL A 95 27.34 -6.12 14.11
N LEU A 96 26.71 -5.70 15.20
CA LEU A 96 27.11 -6.09 16.57
C LEU A 96 26.39 -7.35 17.09
N ASN A 97 25.32 -7.80 16.43
CA ASN A 97 24.50 -8.91 16.90
C ASN A 97 24.68 -10.21 16.09
N ARG A 98 25.77 -10.32 15.33
CA ARG A 98 26.23 -11.59 14.72
C ARG A 98 26.86 -12.54 15.75
N LYS A 99 26.38 -12.55 17.00
CA LYS A 99 26.72 -13.66 17.89
C LYS A 99 25.86 -14.83 17.46
N HIS A 100 26.50 -15.82 16.83
CA HIS A 100 25.92 -17.14 16.65
C HIS A 100 25.39 -17.61 18.01
N ARG A 101 24.09 -17.84 18.07
CA ARG A 101 23.49 -18.63 19.14
C ARG A 101 24.16 -20.01 19.08
N ALA A 102 24.84 -20.38 20.17
CA ALA A 102 25.51 -21.67 20.32
C ALA A 102 24.50 -22.83 20.25
#